data_AF-A0A256I7J0-F1
#
_entry.id   AF-A0A256I7J0-F1
#
_cell.length_a   1.000
_cell.length_b   1.000
_cell.length_c   1.000
_cell.angle_alpha   90.00
_cell.angle_beta   90.00
_cell.angle_gamma   90.00
#
_symmetry.space_group_name_H-M   'P 1'
#
loop_
_entity.id
_entity.type
_entity.pdbx_description
1 polymer ?
#
loop_
_entity_poly.entity_id
_entity_poly.type
_entity_poly.pdbx_seq_one_letter_code
_entity_poly.pdbx_strand_id
1 'polypeptide(L)'
;AAARDAVETLAPEVSDGRDVVVVEPTDAVMLQSDYHDLLDGDASDVPDADVATVSENTYGVMEYVDAHRLDEAIDLNAPTESLTYHGHCHQKATKKDHHAVGVLRRAGYGVDPLDSSCCGMAGSFGYEAEHYSMSKAIGRILFDQVAESDGDAVVAPGASCRTQLKERDAGAPEPPHPVEKLAAALA
;
A
#
# COMPACT_ATOMS: atom_id res chain seq x y z
N ALA A 1 4.78 9.02 21.88
CA ALA A 1 4.26 7.81 22.54
C ALA A 1 4.16 6.68 21.50
N ALA A 2 3.14 6.66 20.64
CA ALA A 2 2.96 5.55 19.67
C ALA A 2 4.18 5.24 18.78
N ALA A 3 4.83 6.26 18.18
CA ALA A 3 6.02 6.04 17.34
C ALA A 3 7.20 5.44 18.12
N ARG A 4 7.45 5.96 19.32
CA ARG A 4 8.48 5.44 20.24
C ARG A 4 8.18 3.99 20.63
N ASP A 5 6.96 3.71 21.08
CA ASP A 5 6.54 2.38 21.53
C ASP A 5 6.69 1.35 20.40
N ALA A 6 6.37 1.74 19.16
CA ALA A 6 6.55 0.89 17.98
C ALA A 6 8.01 0.53 17.74
N VAL A 7 8.92 1.52 17.71
CA VAL A 7 10.35 1.27 17.49
C VAL A 7 10.96 0.45 18.64
N GLU A 8 10.68 0.80 19.89
CA GLU A 8 11.19 0.08 21.06
C GLU A 8 10.72 -1.38 21.10
N THR A 9 9.53 -1.67 20.56
CA THR A 9 9.01 -3.03 20.46
C THR A 9 9.63 -3.81 19.30
N LEU A 10 9.83 -3.17 18.14
CA LEU A 10 10.25 -3.85 16.91
C LEU A 10 11.77 -4.00 16.80
N ALA A 11 12.56 -3.04 17.30
CA ALA A 11 14.02 -3.04 17.12
C ALA A 11 14.71 -4.32 17.66
N PRO A 12 14.34 -4.88 18.83
CA PRO A 12 14.92 -6.14 19.30
C PRO A 12 14.60 -7.32 18.37
N GLU A 13 13.38 -7.37 17.83
CA GLU A 13 12.94 -8.44 16.92
C GLU A 13 13.67 -8.38 15.59
N VAL A 14 13.85 -7.17 15.05
CA VAL A 14 14.61 -6.94 13.82
C VAL A 14 16.09 -7.26 14.00
N SER A 15 16.65 -6.89 15.16
CA SER A 15 18.03 -7.23 15.51
C SER A 15 18.27 -8.74 15.65
N ASP A 16 17.21 -9.53 15.92
CA ASP A 16 17.22 -11.01 15.92
C ASP A 16 17.01 -11.61 14.51
N GLY A 17 17.04 -10.79 13.46
CA GLY A 17 16.95 -11.20 12.06
C GLY A 17 15.53 -11.39 11.54
N ARG A 18 14.53 -10.72 12.13
CA ARG A 18 13.15 -10.69 11.63
C ARG A 18 12.90 -9.43 10.79
N ASP A 19 12.09 -9.55 9.75
CA ASP A 19 11.60 -8.40 8.98
C ASP A 19 10.20 -7.98 9.45
N VAL A 20 9.89 -6.69 9.32
CA VAL A 20 8.55 -6.14 9.57
C VAL A 20 7.80 -6.06 8.25
N VAL A 21 6.75 -6.86 8.10
CA VAL A 21 5.94 -6.89 6.87
C VAL A 21 4.53 -6.37 7.17
N VAL A 22 4.14 -5.32 6.45
CA VAL A 22 2.93 -4.55 6.73
C VAL A 22 1.96 -4.60 5.55
N VAL A 23 0.67 -4.81 5.83
CA VAL A 23 -0.37 -4.89 4.79
C VAL A 23 -0.78 -3.49 4.33
N GLU A 24 -1.05 -2.60 5.28
CA GLU A 24 -1.52 -1.24 4.97
C GLU A 24 -0.34 -0.34 4.55
N PRO A 25 -0.39 0.27 3.35
CA PRO A 25 0.68 1.13 2.85
C PRO A 25 1.04 2.32 3.75
N THR A 26 0.06 2.89 4.47
CA THR A 26 0.35 4.01 5.37
C THR A 26 1.22 3.59 6.54
N ASP A 27 0.95 2.43 7.14
CA ASP A 27 1.71 1.94 8.29
C ASP A 27 3.14 1.58 7.91
N ALA A 28 3.33 1.02 6.71
CA ALA A 28 4.66 0.76 6.15
C ALA A 28 5.48 2.06 6.04
N VAL A 29 4.91 3.12 5.45
CA VAL A 29 5.63 4.39 5.26
C VAL A 29 5.88 5.12 6.56
N MET A 30 4.99 5.00 7.56
CA MET A 30 5.26 5.54 8.90
C MET A 30 6.57 4.99 9.47
N LEU A 31 6.80 3.67 9.37
CA LEU A 31 7.99 3.01 9.87
C LEU A 31 9.23 3.26 8.98
N GLN A 32 9.04 3.29 7.66
CA GLN A 32 10.13 3.43 6.68
C GLN A 32 10.64 4.88 6.52
N SER A 33 9.85 5.88 6.89
CA SER A 33 10.15 7.28 6.61
C SER A 33 9.78 8.17 7.79
N ASP A 34 8.49 8.25 8.14
CA ASP A 34 8.01 9.33 9.02
C ASP A 34 8.57 9.22 10.45
N TYR A 35 8.88 8.02 10.93
CA TYR A 35 9.48 7.81 12.25
C TYR A 35 10.92 8.32 12.33
N HIS A 36 11.66 8.40 11.23
CA HIS A 36 12.93 9.10 11.22
C HIS A 36 12.71 10.56 11.60
N ASP A 37 11.84 11.27 10.86
CA ASP A 37 11.60 12.70 11.11
C ASP A 37 11.00 12.96 12.50
N LEU A 38 10.19 12.03 13.03
CA LEU A 38 9.53 12.18 14.33
C LEU A 38 10.43 11.87 15.53
N LEU A 39 11.46 11.03 15.36
CA LEU A 39 12.31 10.55 16.44
C LEU A 39 13.78 11.00 16.32
N ASP A 40 14.12 11.83 15.32
CA ASP A 40 15.49 12.29 15.05
C ASP A 40 16.10 13.08 16.21
N GLY A 41 17.31 12.69 16.61
CA GLY A 41 18.17 13.42 17.55
C GLY A 41 17.54 13.66 18.92
N ASP A 42 17.68 14.88 19.43
CA ASP A 42 17.20 15.25 20.79
C ASP A 42 15.65 15.27 20.92
N ALA A 43 14.90 14.95 19.86
CA ALA A 43 13.44 14.91 19.89
C ALA A 43 12.89 13.70 20.68
N SER A 44 13.71 12.66 20.87
CA SER A 44 13.30 11.40 21.49
C SER A 44 14.47 10.71 22.22
N ASP A 45 14.16 9.91 23.25
CA ASP A 45 15.14 9.05 23.93
C ASP A 45 15.38 7.72 23.17
N VAL A 46 14.72 7.52 22.02
CA VAL A 46 14.90 6.33 21.18
C VAL A 46 16.20 6.46 20.39
N PRO A 47 17.09 5.46 20.41
CA PRO A 47 18.33 5.51 19.64
C PRO A 47 18.07 5.60 18.12
N ASP A 48 18.74 6.52 17.43
CA ASP A 48 18.65 6.65 15.95
C ASP A 48 18.96 5.34 15.23
N ALA A 49 19.87 4.53 15.79
CA ALA A 49 20.22 3.21 15.26
C ALA A 49 19.04 2.24 15.28
N ASP A 50 18.18 2.31 16.30
CA ASP A 50 16.99 1.46 16.41
C ASP A 50 15.94 1.90 15.39
N VAL A 51 15.76 3.21 15.20
CA VAL A 51 14.86 3.77 14.17
C VAL A 51 15.32 3.34 12.77
N ALA A 52 16.61 3.48 12.48
CA ALA A 52 17.20 3.06 11.21
C ALA A 52 17.06 1.54 10.99
N THR A 53 17.34 0.74 12.02
CA THR A 53 17.21 -0.72 11.94
C THR A 53 15.78 -1.14 11.62
N VAL A 54 14.79 -0.57 12.29
CA VAL A 54 13.37 -0.87 12.02
C VAL A 54 12.98 -0.40 10.62
N SER A 55 13.37 0.81 10.23
CA SER A 55 13.05 1.41 8.92
C SER A 55 13.60 0.57 7.75
N GLU A 56 14.88 0.19 7.80
CA GLU A 56 15.58 -0.53 6.74
C GLU A 56 15.04 -1.96 6.54
N ASN A 57 14.43 -2.55 7.57
CA ASN A 57 13.86 -3.91 7.55
C ASN A 57 12.32 -3.91 7.60
N THR A 58 11.69 -2.77 7.30
CA THR A 58 10.24 -2.70 7.13
C THR A 58 9.86 -2.68 5.66
N TYR A 59 8.87 -3.49 5.29
CA TYR A 59 8.38 -3.63 3.92
C TYR A 59 6.85 -3.63 3.88
N GLY A 60 6.28 -3.06 2.82
CA GLY A 60 4.91 -3.39 2.44
C GLY A 60 4.82 -4.86 1.99
N VAL A 61 3.69 -5.53 2.17
CA VAL A 61 3.57 -6.97 1.83
C VAL A 61 3.93 -7.30 0.38
N MET A 62 3.48 -6.49 -0.58
CA MET A 62 3.83 -6.69 -2.00
C MET A 62 5.28 -6.28 -2.31
N GLU A 63 5.82 -5.31 -1.57
CA GLU A 63 7.23 -4.92 -1.65
C GLU A 63 8.11 -6.07 -1.17
N TYR A 64 7.77 -6.72 -0.07
CA TYR A 64 8.51 -7.86 0.47
C TYR A 64 8.52 -9.04 -0.50
N VAL A 65 7.36 -9.40 -1.07
CA VAL A 65 7.28 -10.45 -2.09
C VAL A 65 8.15 -10.11 -3.29
N ASP A 66 8.11 -8.86 -3.78
CA ASP A 66 8.87 -8.44 -4.96
C ASP A 66 10.38 -8.37 -4.71
N ALA A 67 10.81 -7.74 -3.62
CA ALA A 67 12.21 -7.52 -3.27
C ALA A 67 12.95 -8.85 -3.04
N HIS A 68 12.27 -9.82 -2.42
CA HIS A 68 12.85 -11.14 -2.13
C HIS A 68 12.48 -12.20 -3.17
N ARG A 69 11.76 -11.84 -4.24
CA ARG A 69 11.35 -12.75 -5.33
C ARG A 69 10.60 -13.99 -4.81
N LEU A 70 9.80 -13.82 -3.77
CA LEU A 70 9.14 -14.94 -3.09
C LEU A 70 8.10 -15.64 -3.98
N ASP A 71 7.64 -14.96 -5.01
CA ASP A 71 6.68 -15.48 -5.98
C ASP A 71 7.32 -16.38 -7.05
N GLU A 72 8.64 -16.35 -7.28
CA GLU A 72 9.28 -17.13 -8.34
C GLU A 72 9.29 -18.65 -8.09
N ALA A 73 9.26 -19.05 -6.81
CA ALA A 73 9.23 -20.46 -6.43
C ALA A 73 7.80 -21.01 -6.30
N ILE A 74 6.79 -20.19 -6.56
CA ILE A 74 5.37 -20.53 -6.42
C ILE A 74 4.79 -20.76 -7.81
N ASP A 75 4.00 -21.83 -7.96
CA ASP A 75 3.25 -22.06 -9.18
C ASP A 75 2.05 -21.10 -9.23
N LEU A 76 2.20 -20.03 -10.02
CA LEU A 76 1.21 -18.99 -10.21
C LEU A 76 0.66 -19.04 -11.63
N ASN A 77 -0.65 -19.13 -11.73
CA ASN A 77 -1.40 -19.13 -12.97
C ASN A 77 -2.66 -18.29 -12.81
N ALA A 78 -2.50 -16.97 -12.93
CA ALA A 78 -3.61 -16.04 -12.86
C ALA A 78 -4.68 -16.36 -13.92
N PRO A 79 -5.97 -16.15 -13.60
CA PRO A 79 -7.02 -16.12 -14.61
C PRO A 79 -6.70 -15.12 -15.73
N THR A 80 -7.23 -15.34 -16.93
CA THR A 80 -7.19 -14.34 -18.00
C THR A 80 -8.04 -13.13 -17.58
N GLU A 81 -7.40 -12.17 -16.91
CA GLU A 81 -7.99 -10.95 -16.36
C GLU A 81 -6.96 -9.81 -16.45
N SER A 82 -7.42 -8.63 -16.88
CA SER A 82 -6.66 -7.37 -16.79
C SER A 82 -7.07 -6.56 -15.55
N LEU A 83 -6.11 -5.91 -14.91
CA LEU A 83 -6.27 -5.20 -13.65
C LEU A 83 -5.95 -3.71 -13.83
N THR A 84 -6.90 -2.85 -13.49
CA THR A 84 -6.64 -1.41 -13.28
C THR A 84 -6.11 -1.22 -11.87
N TYR A 85 -4.83 -0.88 -11.75
CA TYR A 85 -4.16 -0.75 -10.46
C TYR A 85 -4.05 0.71 -10.02
N HIS A 86 -4.61 1.01 -8.86
CA HIS A 86 -4.43 2.28 -8.16
C HIS A 86 -3.37 2.13 -7.05
N GLY A 87 -2.17 2.64 -7.30
CA GLY A 87 -1.10 2.71 -6.29
C GLY A 87 -1.42 3.72 -5.19
N HIS A 88 -1.16 3.33 -3.93
CA HIS A 88 -1.44 4.18 -2.77
C HIS A 88 -0.53 5.43 -2.75
N CYS A 89 -1.05 6.58 -2.32
CA CYS A 89 -0.27 7.82 -2.30
C CYS A 89 1.01 7.73 -1.46
N HIS A 90 0.98 7.07 -0.30
CA HIS A 90 2.20 6.82 0.51
C HIS A 90 3.22 5.95 -0.21
N GLN A 91 2.80 4.88 -0.90
CA GLN A 91 3.72 4.09 -1.74
C GLN A 91 4.29 4.91 -2.89
N LYS A 92 3.49 5.76 -3.54
CA LYS A 92 3.97 6.65 -4.61
C LYS A 92 4.99 7.67 -4.08
N ALA A 93 4.75 8.24 -2.90
CA ALA A 93 5.66 9.18 -2.25
C ALA A 93 7.04 8.57 -1.97
N THR A 94 7.08 7.28 -1.62
CA THR A 94 8.32 6.52 -1.39
C THR A 94 8.78 5.69 -2.61
N LYS A 95 8.12 5.84 -3.77
CA LYS A 95 8.40 5.14 -5.05
C LYS A 95 8.29 3.60 -5.00
N LYS A 96 7.38 3.07 -4.18
CA LYS A 96 7.21 1.63 -3.87
C LYS A 96 5.94 1.00 -4.45
N ASP A 97 5.09 1.75 -5.15
CA ASP A 97 3.85 1.23 -5.72
C ASP A 97 4.08 0.22 -6.87
N HIS A 98 5.22 0.32 -7.54
CA HIS A 98 5.62 -0.59 -8.62
C HIS A 98 5.73 -2.07 -8.18
N HIS A 99 5.98 -2.35 -6.90
CA HIS A 99 6.16 -3.73 -6.41
C HIS A 99 4.91 -4.59 -6.62
N ALA A 100 3.73 -4.05 -6.30
CA ALA A 100 2.47 -4.77 -6.52
C ALA A 100 2.24 -5.06 -8.01
N VAL A 101 2.55 -4.09 -8.88
CA VAL A 101 2.46 -4.23 -10.33
C VAL A 101 3.39 -5.33 -10.83
N GLY A 102 4.64 -5.34 -10.35
CA GLY A 102 5.65 -6.33 -10.72
C GLY A 102 5.23 -7.74 -10.35
N VAL A 103 4.75 -7.95 -9.13
CA VAL A 103 4.30 -9.26 -8.63
C VAL A 103 3.06 -9.75 -9.39
N LEU A 104 2.05 -8.90 -9.56
CA LEU A 104 0.81 -9.29 -10.25
C LEU A 104 1.05 -9.63 -11.73
N ARG A 105 1.94 -8.91 -12.41
CA ARG A 105 2.33 -9.25 -13.79
C ARG A 105 3.06 -10.59 -13.88
N ARG A 106 3.92 -10.92 -12.91
CA ARG A 106 4.59 -12.23 -12.85
C ARG A 106 3.63 -13.37 -12.54
N ALA A 107 2.58 -13.09 -11.76
CA ALA A 107 1.50 -14.04 -11.52
C ALA A 107 0.63 -14.31 -12.78
N GLY A 108 0.75 -13.49 -13.84
CA GLY A 108 0.07 -13.69 -15.13
C GLY A 108 -1.03 -12.69 -15.46
N TYR A 109 -1.30 -11.71 -14.59
CA TYR A 109 -2.30 -10.66 -14.86
C TYR A 109 -1.80 -9.66 -15.91
N GLY A 110 -2.70 -9.18 -16.76
CA GLY A 110 -2.51 -7.89 -17.41
C GLY A 110 -2.68 -6.79 -16.37
N VAL A 111 -1.75 -5.84 -16.24
CA VAL A 111 -1.88 -4.78 -15.23
C VAL A 111 -1.64 -3.42 -15.86
N ASP A 112 -2.64 -2.54 -15.75
CA ASP A 112 -2.58 -1.12 -16.08
C ASP A 112 -2.43 -0.28 -14.80
N PRO A 113 -1.21 0.17 -14.45
CA PRO A 113 -0.99 1.04 -13.30
C PRO A 113 -1.36 2.49 -13.63
N LEU A 114 -2.36 3.02 -12.94
CA LEU A 114 -2.80 4.40 -13.13
C LEU A 114 -1.79 5.41 -12.59
N ASP A 115 -1.49 6.44 -13.39
CA ASP A 115 -0.81 7.68 -12.97
C ASP A 115 -1.78 8.60 -12.19
N SER A 116 -2.42 8.02 -11.19
CA SER A 116 -3.36 8.70 -10.33
C SER A 116 -2.65 9.43 -9.19
N SER A 117 -3.29 10.45 -8.65
CA SER A 117 -2.89 11.05 -7.37
C SER A 117 -3.47 10.26 -6.18
N CYS A 118 -3.99 10.95 -5.16
CA CYS A 118 -4.63 10.35 -4.00
C CYS A 118 -6.08 9.93 -4.31
N CYS A 119 -6.63 8.98 -3.54
CA CYS A 119 -8.06 8.66 -3.58
C CYS A 119 -8.96 9.74 -2.95
N GLY A 120 -8.38 10.66 -2.17
CA GLY A 120 -9.10 11.76 -1.51
C GLY A 120 -9.50 11.48 -0.06
N MET A 121 -9.32 10.26 0.44
CA MET A 121 -9.72 9.91 1.81
C MET A 121 -8.73 10.39 2.89
N ALA A 122 -7.42 10.21 2.69
CA ALA A 122 -6.37 10.64 3.62
C ALA A 122 -6.70 10.38 5.12
N GLY A 123 -7.09 9.15 5.46
CA GLY A 123 -7.49 8.78 6.82
C GLY A 123 -8.90 9.28 7.18
N SER A 124 -9.03 9.98 8.33
CA SER A 124 -10.32 10.54 8.78
C SER A 124 -10.80 11.73 7.95
N PHE A 125 -9.89 12.39 7.23
CA PHE A 125 -10.17 13.58 6.42
C PHE A 125 -11.38 13.36 5.49
N GLY A 126 -11.47 12.20 4.83
CA GLY A 126 -12.57 11.88 3.93
C GLY A 126 -13.94 11.70 4.60
N TYR A 127 -13.97 11.47 5.91
CA TYR A 127 -15.18 11.30 6.71
C TYR A 127 -15.63 12.57 7.41
N GLU A 128 -14.73 13.54 7.59
CA GLU A 128 -15.01 14.80 8.26
C GLU A 128 -15.95 15.66 7.41
N ALA A 129 -17.01 16.19 8.02
CA ALA A 129 -18.07 16.91 7.30
C ALA A 129 -17.53 18.13 6.54
N GLU A 130 -16.53 18.80 7.12
CA GLU A 130 -15.83 19.95 6.57
C GLU A 130 -15.03 19.62 5.29
N HIS A 131 -14.55 18.38 5.19
CA HIS A 131 -13.63 17.92 4.16
C HIS A 131 -14.27 16.96 3.14
N TYR A 132 -15.46 16.45 3.44
CA TYR A 132 -16.18 15.47 2.62
C TYR A 132 -16.30 15.91 1.16
N SER A 133 -16.73 17.15 0.90
CA SER A 133 -16.87 17.66 -0.47
C SER A 133 -15.56 17.67 -1.26
N MET A 134 -14.43 17.94 -0.59
CA MET A 134 -13.09 17.91 -1.16
C MET A 134 -12.65 16.46 -1.44
N SER A 135 -12.83 15.57 -0.47
CA SER A 135 -12.56 14.13 -0.64
C SER A 135 -13.28 13.57 -1.86
N LYS A 136 -14.58 13.85 -2.00
CA LYS A 136 -15.37 13.41 -3.17
C LYS A 136 -14.90 14.05 -4.47
N ALA A 137 -14.44 15.30 -4.44
CA ALA A 137 -13.90 15.96 -5.62
C ALA A 137 -12.60 15.30 -6.11
N ILE A 138 -11.69 14.97 -5.18
CA ILE A 138 -10.44 14.24 -5.49
C ILE A 138 -10.77 12.82 -5.97
N GLY A 139 -11.70 12.13 -5.29
CA GLY A 139 -12.14 10.79 -5.68
C GLY A 139 -12.69 10.71 -7.10
N ARG A 140 -13.45 11.73 -7.55
CA ARG A 140 -13.95 11.78 -8.94
C ARG A 140 -12.84 11.76 -9.99
N ILE A 141 -11.71 12.43 -9.73
CA ILE A 141 -10.56 12.41 -10.65
C ILE A 141 -10.03 10.97 -10.80
N LEU A 142 -9.92 10.24 -9.68
CA LEU A 142 -9.54 8.83 -9.72
C LEU A 142 -10.59 7.98 -10.46
N PHE A 143 -11.89 8.25 -10.26
CA PHE A 143 -12.95 7.49 -10.91
C PHE A 143 -12.92 7.64 -12.43
N ASP A 144 -12.67 8.86 -12.93
CA ASP A 144 -12.55 9.14 -14.36
C ASP A 144 -11.38 8.33 -14.96
N GLN A 145 -10.21 8.35 -14.32
CA GLN A 145 -9.06 7.57 -14.78
C GLN A 145 -9.32 6.06 -14.78
N VAL A 146 -10.03 5.55 -13.78
CA VAL A 146 -10.38 4.12 -13.76
C VAL A 146 -11.38 3.79 -14.87
N ALA A 147 -12.30 4.70 -15.21
CA ALA A 147 -13.25 4.50 -16.31
C ALA A 147 -12.58 4.56 -17.70
N GLU A 148 -11.41 5.21 -17.80
CA GLU A 148 -10.60 5.28 -19.02
C GLU A 148 -9.69 4.05 -19.21
N SER A 149 -9.47 3.23 -18.18
CA SER A 149 -8.68 2.01 -18.26
C SER A 149 -9.49 0.83 -18.82
N ASP A 150 -8.84 0.02 -19.64
CA ASP A 150 -9.37 -1.23 -20.21
C ASP A 150 -9.26 -2.44 -19.25
N GLY A 151 -8.98 -2.21 -17.96
CA GLY A 151 -8.88 -3.26 -16.95
C GLY A 151 -10.24 -3.87 -16.57
N ASP A 152 -10.32 -5.20 -16.54
CA ASP A 152 -11.52 -5.95 -16.13
C ASP A 152 -11.90 -5.71 -14.66
N ALA A 153 -10.90 -5.50 -13.79
CA ALA A 153 -11.11 -5.26 -12.36
C ALA A 153 -10.18 -4.18 -11.79
N VAL A 154 -10.70 -3.43 -10.81
CA VAL A 154 -9.92 -2.42 -10.07
C VAL A 154 -9.22 -3.07 -8.88
N VAL A 155 -7.97 -2.72 -8.63
CA VAL A 155 -7.18 -3.23 -7.50
C VAL A 155 -6.49 -2.06 -6.80
N ALA A 156 -6.55 -2.06 -5.46
CA ALA A 156 -5.89 -1.03 -4.64
C ALA A 156 -5.41 -1.62 -3.31
N PRO A 157 -4.24 -1.21 -2.77
CA PRO A 157 -3.68 -1.82 -1.56
C PRO A 157 -4.13 -1.18 -0.24
N GLY A 158 -4.58 0.09 -0.22
CA GLY A 158 -4.98 0.75 1.03
C GLY A 158 -6.46 0.63 1.34
N ALA A 159 -6.81 0.43 2.61
CA ALA A 159 -8.21 0.33 3.06
C ALA A 159 -9.05 1.57 2.69
N SER A 160 -8.49 2.78 2.85
CA SER A 160 -9.16 4.02 2.49
C SER A 160 -9.36 4.15 0.97
N CYS A 161 -8.38 3.76 0.16
CA CYS A 161 -8.50 3.76 -1.30
C CYS A 161 -9.60 2.80 -1.77
N ARG A 162 -9.60 1.58 -1.23
CA ARG A 162 -10.62 0.55 -1.54
C ARG A 162 -12.02 1.03 -1.14
N THR A 163 -12.15 1.68 0.01
CA THR A 163 -13.42 2.29 0.47
C THR A 163 -13.90 3.36 -0.50
N GLN A 164 -13.04 4.31 -0.87
CA GLN A 164 -13.42 5.38 -1.81
C GLN A 164 -13.83 4.82 -3.17
N LEU A 165 -13.04 3.88 -3.71
CA LEU A 165 -13.31 3.26 -5.01
C LEU A 165 -14.61 2.44 -5.01
N LYS A 166 -14.98 1.83 -3.88
CA LYS A 166 -16.29 1.18 -3.71
C LYS A 166 -17.45 2.17 -3.86
N GLU A 167 -17.27 3.44 -3.46
CA GLU A 167 -18.29 4.47 -3.60
C GLU A 167 -18.45 5.00 -5.03
N ARG A 168 -17.62 4.55 -5.99
CA ARG A 168 -17.74 4.93 -7.40
C ARG A 168 -19.05 4.43 -8.01
N ASP A 169 -19.35 3.15 -7.83
CA ASP A 169 -20.48 2.48 -8.44
C ASP A 169 -21.43 1.94 -7.38
N ALA A 170 -22.69 2.36 -7.44
CA ALA A 170 -23.70 1.89 -6.50
C ALA A 170 -23.87 0.36 -6.60
N GLY A 171 -23.50 -0.35 -5.53
CA GLY A 171 -23.63 -1.81 -5.45
C GLY A 171 -22.44 -2.61 -5.98
N ALA A 172 -21.36 -1.95 -6.42
CA ALA A 172 -20.13 -2.67 -6.77
C ALA A 172 -19.47 -3.28 -5.52
N PRO A 173 -18.80 -4.43 -5.65
CA PRO A 173 -17.97 -4.96 -4.58
C PRO A 173 -16.80 -4.00 -4.29
N GLU A 174 -16.27 -4.11 -3.08
CA GLU A 174 -15.03 -3.41 -2.74
C GLU A 174 -13.88 -3.95 -3.63
N PRO A 175 -13.05 -3.08 -4.21
CA PRO A 175 -11.88 -3.53 -4.96
C PRO A 175 -10.98 -4.43 -4.12
N PRO A 176 -10.52 -5.57 -4.64
CA PRO A 176 -9.63 -6.45 -3.90
C PRO A 176 -8.27 -5.80 -3.64
N HIS A 177 -7.64 -6.24 -2.55
CA HIS A 177 -6.24 -6.00 -2.25
C HIS A 177 -5.35 -6.81 -3.22
N PRO A 178 -4.15 -6.33 -3.61
CA PRO A 178 -3.22 -7.09 -4.46
C PRO A 178 -2.89 -8.51 -3.95
N VAL A 179 -2.81 -8.70 -2.64
CA VAL A 179 -2.61 -10.02 -2.02
C VAL A 179 -3.77 -10.98 -2.33
N GLU A 180 -5.01 -10.49 -2.39
CA GLU A 180 -6.16 -11.32 -2.74
C GLU A 180 -6.09 -11.77 -4.21
N LYS A 181 -5.63 -10.88 -5.12
CA LYS A 181 -5.38 -11.24 -6.52
C LYS A 181 -4.22 -12.22 -6.66
N LEU A 182 -3.12 -12.00 -5.93
CA LEU A 182 -2.01 -12.95 -5.92
C LEU A 182 -2.45 -14.33 -5.40
N ALA A 183 -3.26 -14.37 -4.34
CA ALA A 183 -3.81 -15.62 -3.81
C ALA A 183 -4.73 -16.32 -4.81
N ALA A 184 -5.52 -15.58 -5.58
CA ALA A 184 -6.37 -16.14 -6.62
C ALA A 184 -5.60 -16.71 -7.82
N ALA A 185 -4.31 -16.38 -7.96
CA ALA A 185 -3.43 -16.93 -8.98
C ALA A 185 -2.71 -18.22 -8.53
N LEU A 186 -2.85 -18.66 -7.27
CA LEU A 186 -2.26 -19.93 -6.82
C LEU A 186 -2.95 -21.11 -7.53
N ALA A 187 -2.15 -22.00 -8.12
CA ALA A 187 -2.62 -23.19 -8.84
C ALA A 187 -3.18 -24.30 -7.93
#